data_AF-A0A480AJB0-F1
#
_entry.id   AF-A0A480AJB0-F1
#
_cell.length_a   1.000
_cell.length_b   1.000
_cell.length_c   1.000
_cell.angle_alpha   90.00
_cell.angle_beta   90.00
_cell.angle_gamma   90.00
#
_symmetry.space_group_name_H-M   'P 1'
#
loop_
_entity.id
_entity.type
_entity.pdbx_description
1 polymer ?
#
loop_
_entity_poly.entity_id
_entity_poly.type
_entity_poly.pdbx_seq_one_letter_code
_entity_poly.pdbx_strand_id
1 'polypeptide(L)' 'MAKKPNETTSARVATTASKLLRNPRTSPAVKTVAASALTQRVKPKGK' A
#
# COMPACT_ATOMS: atom_id res chain seq x y z
N MET A 1 12.72 -2.99 -24.08
CA MET A 1 11.82 -3.67 -23.12
C MET A 1 11.94 -2.94 -21.77
N ALA A 2 11.04 -2.02 -21.45
CA ALA A 2 11.12 -1.27 -20.19
C ALA A 2 10.91 -2.22 -19.01
N LYS A 3 11.92 -2.35 -18.14
CA LYS A 3 11.90 -3.17 -16.94
C LYS A 3 10.80 -2.62 -16.03
N LYS A 4 9.71 -3.38 -15.88
CA LYS A 4 8.64 -3.03 -14.94
C LYS A 4 9.28 -2.89 -13.55
N PRO A 5 9.02 -1.81 -12.80
CA PRO A 5 9.50 -1.74 -11.44
C PRO A 5 8.86 -2.91 -10.68
N ASN A 6 9.68 -3.87 -10.26
CA ASN A 6 9.27 -4.99 -9.40
C ASN A 6 9.16 -4.54 -7.92
N GLU A 7 9.27 -3.23 -7.68
CA GLU A 7 9.16 -2.60 -6.38
C GLU A 7 7.68 -2.53 -5.98
N THR A 8 7.22 -3.65 -5.44
CA THR A 8 5.94 -3.72 -4.76
C THR A 8 6.12 -3.26 -3.34
N THR A 9 5.10 -2.58 -2.78
CA THR A 9 5.03 -2.34 -1.34
C THR A 9 5.23 -3.66 -0.59
N SER A 10 6.33 -3.74 0.17
CA SER A 10 6.67 -4.93 0.95
C SER A 10 5.49 -5.37 1.82
N ALA A 11 5.33 -6.68 2.02
CA ALA A 11 4.25 -7.23 2.83
C ALA A 11 4.14 -6.55 4.21
N ARG A 12 5.29 -6.21 4.82
CA ARG A 12 5.35 -5.49 6.11
C ARG A 12 4.71 -4.11 6.05
N VAL A 13 4.98 -3.36 4.98
CA VAL A 13 4.42 -2.01 4.77
C VAL A 13 2.93 -2.11 4.50
N ALA A 14 2.48 -3.08 3.71
CA ALA A 14 1.06 -3.31 3.45
C ALA A 14 0.28 -3.68 4.72
N THR A 15 0.85 -4.54 5.58
CA THR A 15 0.25 -4.90 6.88
C THR A 15 0.16 -3.69 7.79
N THR A 16 1.22 -2.86 7.84
CA THR A 16 1.25 -1.65 8.66
C THR A 16 0.24 -0.61 8.16
N ALA A 17 0.21 -0.35 6.85
CA ALA A 17 -0.78 0.51 6.23
C ALA A 17 -2.22 0.05 6.51
N SER A 18 -2.49 -1.26 6.44
CA SER A 18 -3.79 -1.84 6.77
C SER A 18 -4.18 -1.62 8.23
N LYS A 19 -3.23 -1.71 9.16
CA LYS A 19 -3.45 -1.40 10.58
C LYS A 19 -3.73 0.09 10.79
N LEU A 20 -3.00 0.97 10.10
CA LEU A 20 -3.19 2.41 10.17
C LEU A 20 -4.58 2.84 9.67
N LEU A 21 -5.08 2.24 8.58
CA LEU A 21 -6.42 2.52 8.06
C LEU A 21 -7.53 2.08 9.03
N ARG A 22 -7.35 0.96 9.74
CA ARG A 22 -8.33 0.40 10.68
C ARG A 22 -8.31 1.09 12.04
N ASN A 23 -7.24 1.80 12.37
CA ASN A 23 -7.14 2.49 13.65
C ASN A 23 -7.89 3.85 13.61
N PRO A 24 -8.88 4.07 14.50
CA PRO A 24 -9.64 5.32 14.55
C PRO A 24 -8.81 6.53 15.00
N ARG A 25 -7.68 6.31 15.70
CA ARG A 25 -6.77 7.37 16.16
C ARG A 25 -5.76 7.83 15.09
N THR A 26 -5.75 7.20 13.91
CA THR A 26 -4.83 7.57 12.84
C THR A 26 -5.26 8.88 12.17
N SER A 27 -4.32 9.81 12.03
CA SER A 27 -4.54 11.09 11.34
C SER A 27 -4.99 10.88 9.88
N PRO A 28 -5.92 11.70 9.36
CA PRO A 28 -6.42 11.59 7.98
C PRO A 28 -5.29 11.62 6.93
N ALA A 29 -4.25 12.42 7.14
CA ALA A 29 -3.09 12.46 6.23
C ALA A 29 -2.37 11.10 6.17
N VAL A 30 -2.20 10.44 7.32
CA VAL A 30 -1.57 9.12 7.40
C VAL A 30 -2.43 8.05 6.74
N LYS A 31 -3.77 8.17 6.84
CA LYS A 31 -4.69 7.27 6.12
C LYS A 31 -4.55 7.42 4.60
N THR A 32 -4.43 8.64 4.10
CA THR A 32 -4.20 8.89 2.67
C THR A 32 -2.89 8.25 2.20
N VAL A 33 -1.79 8.46 2.93
CA VAL A 33 -0.49 7.85 2.58
C VAL A 33 -0.53 6.32 2.67
N ALA A 34 -1.17 5.77 3.70
CA ALA A 34 -1.35 4.32 3.85
C ALA A 34 -2.19 3.72 2.71
N ALA A 35 -3.23 4.42 2.27
CA ALA A 35 -4.04 4.03 1.12
C ALA A 35 -3.21 4.07 -0.17
N SER A 36 -2.43 5.14 -0.41
CA SER A 36 -1.52 5.23 -1.56
C SER A 36 -0.44 4.13 -1.56
N ALA A 37 0.06 3.74 -0.39
CA ALA A 37 1.01 2.63 -0.28
C ALA A 37 0.34 1.28 -0.59
N LEU A 38 -0.94 1.10 -0.27
CA LEU A 38 -1.69 -0.12 -0.58
C LEU A 38 -2.01 -0.23 -2.08
N THR A 39 -2.29 0.88 -2.76
CA THR A 39 -2.58 0.90 -4.21
C THR A 39 -1.33 0.69 -5.07
N GLN A 40 -0.14 1.03 -4.56
CA GLN A 40 1.16 0.71 -5.17
C GLN A 40 1.55 -0.77 -5.04
N ARG A 41 0.83 -1.55 -4.24
CA ARG A 41 0.98 -3.00 -4.21
C ARG A 41 0.47 -3.53 -5.55
N VAL A 42 1.39 -3.79 -6.48
CA VAL A 42 1.12 -4.18 -7.86
C VAL A 42 -0.02 -5.18 -7.90
N LYS A 43 -1.14 -4.80 -8.53
CA LYS A 43 -2.26 -5.71 -8.79
C LYS A 43 -1.67 -6.97 -9.43
N PRO A 44 -1.89 -8.19 -8.90
CA PRO A 44 -1.57 -9.38 -9.66
C PRO A 44 -2.34 -9.29 -10.97
N LYS A 45 -1.64 -9.31 -12.11
CA LYS A 45 -2.29 -9.41 -13.42
C LYS A 45 -3.01 -10.75 -13.45
N GLY A 46 -4.34 -10.74 -13.33
CA GLY A 46 -5.15 -11.95 -13.36
C GLY A 46 -6.63 -11.71 -13.07
N LYS A 47 -7.33 -11.03 -13.97
CA LYS A 47 -8.12 -11.65 -15.03
C LYS A 47 -8.29 -10.64 -16.16
#